data_AF-A0A1I9G981-F1
#
_entry.id   AF-A0A1I9G981-F1
#
_cell.length_a   1.000
_cell.length_b   1.000
_cell.length_c   1.000
_cell.angle_alpha   90.00
_cell.angle_beta   90.00
_cell.angle_gamma   90.00
#
_symmetry.space_group_name_H-M   'P 1'
#
loop_
_entity.id
_entity.type
_entity.pdbx_description
1 polymer ?
#
loop_
_entity_poly.entity_id
_entity_poly.type
_entity_poly.pdbx_seq_one_letter_code
_entity_poly.pdbx_strand_id
1 'polypeptide(L)'
;SRKFRRDVISKAYIMEIVERSKPAMVITKEEAARNGNRYVEGYFPSPLAFIFPDLLPGNVGQATWRGKFSKVKHALVIHLAGTGDHTYFRREFGFANDLMKSNISSILLQNPFYGSRKPRDQFRSAFIKEITLINSTRIET
;
A
#
# COMPACT_ATOMS: atom_id res chain seq x y z
N SER A 1 -11.28 -2.91 -22.06
CA SER A 1 -10.93 -2.20 -23.32
C SER A 1 -9.86 -1.13 -23.04
N ARG A 2 -9.11 -0.66 -24.05
CA ARG A 2 -8.11 0.43 -23.87
C ARG A 2 -8.73 1.74 -23.36
N LYS A 3 -10.01 2.00 -23.69
CA LYS A 3 -10.77 3.17 -23.25
C LYS A 3 -10.96 3.17 -21.73
N PHE A 4 -11.46 2.07 -21.17
CA PHE A 4 -11.63 1.90 -19.73
C PHE A 4 -10.34 2.13 -18.93
N ARG A 5 -9.20 1.56 -19.38
CA ARG A 5 -7.91 1.79 -18.71
C ARG A 5 -7.51 3.26 -18.72
N ARG A 6 -7.75 3.98 -19.81
CA ARG A 6 -7.41 5.40 -19.94
C ARG A 6 -8.26 6.28 -19.03
N ASP A 7 -9.54 5.94 -18.91
CA ASP A 7 -10.52 6.70 -18.13
C ASP A 7 -10.27 6.53 -16.63
N VAL A 8 -10.05 5.29 -16.17
CA VAL A 8 -9.71 4.97 -14.77
C VAL A 8 -8.33 5.52 -14.37
N ILE A 9 -7.36 5.50 -15.28
CA ILE A 9 -5.99 6.00 -15.03
C ILE A 9 -5.91 7.52 -15.28
N SER A 10 -7.01 8.19 -15.63
CA SER A 10 -6.98 9.63 -15.83
C SER A 10 -6.63 10.32 -14.51
N LYS A 11 -5.63 11.21 -14.57
CA LYS A 11 -5.10 11.92 -13.39
C LYS A 11 -6.21 12.65 -12.63
N ALA A 12 -7.17 13.25 -13.34
CA ALA A 12 -8.29 13.97 -12.74
C ALA A 12 -9.19 13.06 -11.90
N TYR A 13 -9.60 11.91 -12.43
CA TYR A 13 -10.48 10.98 -11.74
C TYR A 13 -9.81 10.37 -10.49
N ILE A 14 -8.54 9.98 -10.59
CA ILE A 14 -7.78 9.46 -9.45
C ILE A 14 -7.66 10.51 -8.34
N MET A 15 -7.33 11.76 -8.70
CA MET A 15 -7.20 12.84 -7.71
C MET A 15 -8.52 13.12 -7.02
N GLU A 16 -9.63 13.16 -7.77
CA GLU A 16 -10.97 13.32 -7.21
C GLU A 16 -11.29 12.22 -6.19
N ILE A 17 -10.95 10.96 -6.49
CA ILE A 17 -11.18 9.83 -5.57
C ILE A 17 -10.33 9.96 -4.32
N VAL A 18 -9.05 10.34 -4.44
CA VAL A 18 -8.17 10.55 -3.28
C VAL A 18 -8.72 11.69 -2.40
N GLU A 19 -9.15 12.79 -3.01
CA GLU A 19 -9.70 13.95 -2.30
C GLU A 19 -11.04 13.68 -1.63
N ARG A 20 -11.89 12.84 -2.24
CA ARG A 20 -13.17 12.41 -1.65
C ARG A 20 -12.97 11.37 -0.55
N SER A 21 -12.05 10.43 -0.75
CA SER A 21 -11.86 9.30 0.17
C SER A 21 -11.17 9.70 1.47
N LYS A 22 -10.29 10.71 1.46
CA LYS A 22 -9.49 11.20 2.60
C LYS A 22 -9.19 10.09 3.62
N PRO A 23 -8.49 9.03 3.19
CA PRO A 23 -8.48 7.79 3.94
C PRO A 23 -7.79 8.02 5.29
N ALA A 24 -8.53 7.73 6.37
CA ALA A 24 -8.00 7.86 7.72
C ALA A 24 -6.81 6.89 7.90
N MET A 25 -5.71 7.40 8.45
CA MET A 25 -4.58 6.56 8.82
C MET A 25 -4.83 5.92 10.17
N VAL A 26 -4.83 4.60 10.21
CA VAL A 26 -4.90 3.80 11.43
C VAL A 26 -3.48 3.45 11.85
N ILE A 27 -3.08 3.90 13.03
CA ILE A 27 -1.80 3.54 13.64
C ILE A 27 -2.00 2.24 14.41
N THR A 28 -1.20 1.22 14.08
CA THR A 28 -1.24 -0.09 14.76
C THR A 28 -0.09 -0.27 15.74
N LYS A 29 1.00 0.47 15.54
CA LYS A 29 2.17 0.43 16.40
C LYS A 29 2.89 1.76 16.37
N GLU A 30 3.36 2.21 17.52
CA GLU A 30 4.22 3.37 17.63
C GLU A 30 5.28 3.17 18.70
N GLU A 31 6.53 3.49 18.36
CA GLU A 31 7.67 3.42 19.27
C GLU A 31 8.49 4.72 19.18
N ALA A 32 8.84 5.28 20.34
CA ALA A 32 9.76 6.40 20.44
C ALA A 32 11.17 5.91 20.78
N ALA A 33 12.15 6.31 19.98
CA ALA A 33 13.56 6.07 20.26
C ALA A 33 14.08 7.05 21.33
N ARG A 34 15.17 6.68 22.00
CA ARG A 34 15.81 7.53 23.03
C ARG A 34 16.24 8.91 22.52
N ASN A 35 16.55 9.03 21.23
CA ASN A 35 16.89 10.29 20.57
C ASN A 35 15.66 11.11 20.13
N GLY A 36 14.45 10.63 20.41
CA GLY A 36 13.17 11.25 20.07
C GLY A 36 12.67 10.98 18.64
N ASN A 37 13.37 10.17 17.85
CA ASN A 37 12.85 9.67 16.58
C ASN A 37 11.66 8.73 16.83
N ARG A 38 10.73 8.65 15.88
CA ARG A 38 9.53 7.82 15.99
C ARG A 38 9.51 6.74 14.91
N TYR A 39 9.12 5.54 15.29
CA TYR A 39 8.85 4.43 14.39
C TYR A 39 7.37 4.09 14.48
N VAL A 40 6.67 4.09 13.34
CA VAL A 40 5.22 3.93 13.30
C VAL A 40 4.86 2.86 12.28
N GLU A 41 3.93 2.00 12.61
CA GLU A 41 3.29 1.09 11.66
C GLU A 41 1.81 1.40 11.61
N GLY A 42 1.22 1.24 10.44
CA GLY A 42 -0.19 1.52 10.25
C GLY A 42 -0.70 1.07 8.89
N TYR A 43 -1.96 1.41 8.64
CA TYR A 43 -2.58 1.23 7.34
C TYR A 43 -3.62 2.31 7.08
N PHE A 44 -4.04 2.42 5.83
CA PHE A 44 -5.21 3.21 5.46
C PHE A 44 -6.03 2.45 4.40
N PRO A 45 -7.35 2.68 4.29
CA PRO A 45 -8.14 2.11 3.20
C PRO A 45 -7.60 2.60 1.85
N SER A 46 -7.21 1.66 0.98
CA SER A 46 -6.70 2.00 -0.35
C SER A 46 -7.80 2.73 -1.14
N PRO A 47 -7.52 3.91 -1.73
CA PRO A 47 -8.45 4.58 -2.63
C PRO A 47 -8.95 3.65 -3.75
N LEU A 48 -8.08 2.75 -4.22
CA LEU A 48 -8.42 1.78 -5.26
C LEU A 48 -9.42 0.71 -4.80
N ALA A 49 -9.50 0.41 -3.49
CA ALA A 49 -10.46 -0.54 -2.94
C ALA A 49 -11.89 0.02 -2.95
N PHE A 50 -12.07 1.34 -2.95
CA PHE A 50 -13.40 1.96 -3.15
C PHE A 50 -13.89 1.81 -4.59
N ILE A 51 -12.96 1.84 -5.56
CA ILE A 51 -13.29 1.73 -7.00
C ILE A 51 -13.49 0.26 -7.38
N PHE A 52 -12.66 -0.63 -6.84
CA PHE A 52 -12.65 -2.06 -7.17
C PHE A 52 -12.66 -2.92 -5.90
N PRO A 53 -13.78 -2.94 -5.15
CA PRO A 53 -13.88 -3.70 -3.90
C PRO A 53 -13.66 -5.20 -4.12
N ASP A 54 -14.16 -5.75 -5.23
CA ASP A 54 -14.01 -7.17 -5.57
C ASP A 54 -12.55 -7.55 -5.92
N LEU A 55 -11.77 -6.59 -6.42
CA LEU A 55 -10.36 -6.81 -6.77
C LEU A 55 -9.44 -6.71 -5.55
N LEU A 56 -9.83 -5.95 -4.53
CA LEU A 56 -9.04 -5.68 -3.34
C LEU A 56 -9.81 -6.05 -2.06
N PRO A 57 -10.26 -7.30 -1.90
CA PRO A 57 -11.08 -7.70 -0.75
C PRO A 57 -10.26 -7.73 0.54
N GLY A 58 -10.93 -7.47 1.66
CA GLY A 58 -10.38 -7.65 3.01
C GLY A 58 -9.05 -6.92 3.24
N ASN A 59 -8.02 -7.66 3.69
CA ASN A 59 -6.71 -7.11 4.01
C ASN A 59 -5.95 -6.60 2.77
N VAL A 60 -6.30 -7.04 1.57
CA VAL A 60 -5.68 -6.53 0.33
C VAL A 60 -6.03 -5.05 0.15
N GLY A 61 -7.26 -4.66 0.48
CA GLY A 61 -7.73 -3.28 0.42
C GLY A 61 -7.09 -2.35 1.46
N GLN A 62 -6.40 -2.89 2.47
CA GLN A 62 -5.72 -2.10 3.50
C GLN A 62 -4.28 -1.81 3.07
N ALA A 63 -4.00 -0.56 2.69
CA ALA A 63 -2.66 -0.12 2.32
C ALA A 63 -1.78 0.03 3.57
N THR A 64 -1.02 -1.02 3.89
CA THR A 64 -0.12 -1.07 5.04
C THR A 64 1.19 -0.32 4.78
N TRP A 65 1.71 0.34 5.81
CA TRP A 65 2.93 1.15 5.72
C TRP A 65 3.73 1.13 7.02
N ARG A 66 5.02 1.45 6.90
CA ARG A 66 5.94 1.72 8.02
C ARG A 66 6.57 3.09 7.87
N GLY A 67 6.61 3.85 8.94
CA GLY A 67 7.18 5.19 9.02
C GLY A 67 8.39 5.23 9.94
N LYS A 68 9.45 5.91 9.50
CA LYS A 68 10.58 6.34 10.33
C LYS A 68 10.62 7.85 10.28
N PHE A 69 10.39 8.50 11.42
CA PHE A 69 10.28 9.94 11.51
C PHE A 69 11.41 10.48 12.38
N SER A 70 12.24 11.34 11.79
CA SER A 70 13.22 12.08 12.58
C SER A 70 12.51 13.09 13.46
N LYS A 71 13.00 13.27 14.69
CA LYS A 71 12.60 14.39 15.56
C LYS A 71 12.86 15.74 14.87
N VAL A 72 13.95 15.81 14.11
CA VAL A 72 14.34 16.99 13.34
C VAL A 72 13.61 16.93 12.00
N LYS A 73 12.67 17.85 11.79
CA LYS A 73 11.89 17.91 10.55
C LYS A 73 12.74 18.52 9.43
N HIS A 74 13.36 17.67 8.62
CA HIS A 74 14.13 18.09 7.45
C HIS A 74 13.39 17.76 6.14
N ALA A 75 13.24 16.46 5.84
CA ALA A 75 12.58 15.98 4.63
C ALA A 75 11.89 14.63 4.87
N LEU A 76 11.05 14.22 3.91
CA LEU A 76 10.33 12.95 3.92
C LEU A 76 10.44 12.28 2.55
N VAL A 77 10.82 11.00 2.52
CA VAL A 77 10.85 10.15 1.32
C VAL A 77 9.77 9.07 1.41
N ILE A 78 9.01 8.90 0.34
CA ILE A 78 8.05 7.80 0.21
C ILE A 78 8.66 6.71 -0.68
N HIS A 79 8.90 5.54 -0.09
CA HIS A 79 9.48 4.38 -0.75
C HIS A 79 8.39 3.46 -1.27
N LEU A 80 8.18 3.48 -2.58
CA LEU A 80 7.30 2.53 -3.26
C LEU A 80 8.01 1.18 -3.46
N ALA A 81 7.26 0.10 -3.29
CA ALA A 81 7.79 -1.26 -3.43
C ALA A 81 7.90 -1.65 -4.91
N GLY A 82 9.03 -2.22 -5.31
CA GLY A 82 9.17 -2.86 -6.62
C GLY A 82 8.32 -4.13 -6.73
N THR A 83 8.09 -4.61 -7.95
CA THR A 83 7.44 -5.90 -8.18
C THR A 83 8.22 -7.04 -7.51
N GLY A 84 7.52 -7.94 -6.81
CA GLY A 84 8.16 -9.04 -6.08
C GLY A 84 8.76 -8.66 -4.72
N ASP A 85 8.62 -7.41 -4.27
CA ASP A 85 9.00 -7.05 -2.90
C ASP A 85 7.94 -7.53 -1.89
N HIS A 86 8.29 -8.59 -1.16
CA HIS A 86 7.43 -9.23 -0.18
C HIS A 86 7.45 -8.56 1.20
N THR A 87 8.45 -7.73 1.49
CA THR A 87 8.68 -7.22 2.85
C THR A 87 9.05 -5.73 2.82
N TYR A 88 9.42 -5.16 3.97
CA TYR A 88 10.01 -3.82 4.03
C TYR A 88 11.54 -3.85 4.04
N PHE A 89 12.14 -5.03 4.27
CA PHE A 89 13.54 -5.19 4.68
C PHE A 89 14.52 -4.50 3.75
N ARG A 90 14.43 -4.75 2.43
CA ARG A 90 15.37 -4.18 1.46
C ARG A 90 15.34 -2.65 1.43
N ARG A 91 14.13 -2.07 1.53
CA ARG A 91 13.95 -0.62 1.55
C ARG A 91 14.35 0.00 2.90
N GLU A 92 14.12 -0.73 3.97
CA GLU A 92 14.46 -0.30 5.32
C GLU A 92 15.98 -0.27 5.54
N PHE A 93 16.65 -1.39 5.29
CA PHE A 93 18.10 -1.53 5.49
C PHE A 93 18.90 -0.86 4.40
N GLY A 94 18.44 -0.88 3.15
CA GLY A 94 19.17 -0.29 2.02
C GLY A 94 19.03 1.23 1.87
N PHE A 95 18.01 1.84 2.48
CA PHE A 95 17.75 3.28 2.30
C PHE A 95 17.28 3.98 3.57
N ALA A 96 16.14 3.56 4.15
CA ALA A 96 15.48 4.33 5.20
C ALA A 96 16.34 4.52 6.45
N ASN A 97 17.15 3.52 6.82
CA ASN A 97 18.06 3.60 7.95
C ASN A 97 19.14 4.66 7.77
N ASP A 98 19.73 4.76 6.58
CA ASP A 98 20.78 5.75 6.31
C ASP A 98 20.19 7.16 6.16
N LEU A 99 19.02 7.29 5.52
CA LEU A 99 18.28 8.55 5.46
C LEU A 99 17.97 9.10 6.86
N MET A 100 17.60 8.24 7.81
CA MET A 100 17.35 8.63 9.20
C MET A 100 18.60 9.20 9.90
N LYS A 101 19.81 8.74 9.56
CA LYS A 101 21.07 9.31 10.09
C LYS A 101 21.27 10.75 9.62
N SER A 102 20.72 11.10 8.45
CA SER A 102 20.72 12.46 7.89
C SER A 102 19.45 13.26 8.23
N ASN A 103 18.67 12.83 9.22
CA ASN A 103 17.38 13.44 9.61
C ASN A 103 16.31 13.45 8.52
N ILE A 104 16.43 12.59 7.51
CA ILE A 104 15.43 12.43 6.46
C ILE A 104 14.47 11.30 6.86
N SER A 105 13.21 11.66 7.05
CA SER A 105 12.15 10.71 7.39
C SER A 105 11.80 9.84 6.20
N SER A 106 11.23 8.66 6.44
CA SER A 106 10.84 7.71 5.41
C SER A 106 9.47 7.09 5.69
N ILE A 107 8.62 6.98 4.68
CA ILE A 107 7.43 6.11 4.68
C ILE A 107 7.66 5.00 3.67
N LEU A 108 7.46 3.75 4.07
CA LEU A 108 7.59 2.57 3.23
C LEU A 108 6.21 1.97 3.05
N LEU A 109 5.70 1.94 1.81
CA LEU A 109 4.38 1.40 1.50
C LEU A 109 4.50 -0.04 0.99
N GLN A 110 3.69 -0.98 1.47
CA GLN A 110 3.69 -2.36 0.97
C GLN A 110 2.77 -2.52 -0.24
N ASN A 111 3.20 -3.31 -1.23
CA ASN A 111 2.37 -3.62 -2.39
C ASN A 111 1.15 -4.48 -2.01
N PRO A 112 0.00 -4.33 -2.71
CA PRO A 112 -1.13 -5.23 -2.55
C PRO A 112 -0.73 -6.67 -2.90
N PHE A 113 -1.33 -7.67 -2.26
CA PHE A 113 -1.05 -9.12 -2.45
C PHE A 113 0.33 -9.60 -1.95
N TYR A 114 1.09 -8.74 -1.28
CA TYR A 114 2.38 -9.07 -0.67
C TYR A 114 2.32 -8.92 0.86
N GLY A 115 3.18 -9.63 1.57
CA GLY A 115 3.33 -9.52 3.03
C GLY A 115 2.00 -9.69 3.77
N SER A 116 1.64 -8.72 4.61
CA SER A 116 0.41 -8.74 5.40
C SER A 116 -0.85 -8.44 4.57
N ARG A 117 -0.69 -8.00 3.32
CA ARG A 117 -1.76 -7.72 2.36
C ARG A 117 -2.02 -8.89 1.41
N LYS A 118 -1.47 -10.07 1.69
CA LYS A 118 -1.73 -11.30 0.95
C LYS A 118 -3.04 -11.94 1.44
N PRO A 119 -4.00 -12.29 0.58
CA PRO A 119 -5.17 -13.08 0.94
C PRO A 119 -4.77 -14.40 1.62
N ARG A 120 -5.53 -14.83 2.62
CA ARG A 120 -5.27 -16.07 3.37
C ARG A 120 -5.27 -17.30 2.46
N ASP A 121 -6.14 -17.31 1.45
CA ASP A 121 -6.31 -18.44 0.54
C ASP A 121 -5.37 -18.40 -0.69
N GLN A 122 -4.48 -17.39 -0.78
CA GLN A 122 -3.54 -17.31 -1.90
C GLN A 122 -2.32 -18.23 -1.68
N PHE A 123 -2.21 -19.29 -2.50
CA PHE A 123 -1.03 -20.16 -2.51
C PHE A 123 0.16 -19.49 -3.23
N ARG A 124 1.29 -19.33 -2.53
CA ARG A 124 2.55 -18.70 -3.04
C ARG A 124 2.41 -17.26 -3.55
N SER A 125 3.49 -16.72 -4.12
CA SER A 125 3.55 -15.40 -4.78
C SER A 125 3.05 -15.42 -6.22
N ALA A 126 2.47 -16.55 -6.65
CA ALA A 126 1.80 -16.60 -7.93
C ALA A 126 0.64 -15.60 -7.86
N PHE A 127 0.74 -14.53 -8.65
CA PHE A 127 -0.46 -13.94 -9.21
C PHE A 127 -1.12 -15.13 -9.91
N ILE A 128 -2.25 -15.61 -9.40
CA ILE A 128 -3.11 -16.44 -10.24
C ILE A 128 -3.52 -15.44 -11.33
N LYS A 129 -2.77 -15.40 -12.44
CA LYS A 129 -3.31 -15.00 -13.73
C LYS A 129 -4.59 -15.81 -13.78
N GLU A 130 -5.72 -15.12 -13.76
CA GLU A 130 -7.04 -15.72 -13.51
C GLU A 130 -7.42 -15.69 -12.01
N ILE A 131 -7.71 -14.51 -11.45
CA ILE A 131 -9.12 -14.31 -11.09
C ILE A 131 -9.93 -14.98 -12.18
N THR A 132 -10.70 -16.00 -11.80
CA THR A 132 -12.01 -16.33 -12.35
C THR A 132 -12.72 -15.06 -12.81
N LEU A 133 -12.24 -14.46 -13.89
CA LEU A 133 -12.97 -13.59 -14.76
C LEU A 133 -13.98 -14.58 -15.28
N ILE A 134 -15.23 -14.41 -14.89
CA ILE A 134 -16.30 -14.83 -15.78
C ILE A 134 -16.43 -16.37 -15.83
N ASN A 135 -16.88 -16.99 -14.73
CA ASN A 135 -18.03 -17.88 -14.89
C ASN A 135 -19.23 -16.92 -14.88
N SER A 136 -19.58 -16.24 -15.98
CA SER A 136 -20.35 -16.84 -17.07
C SER A 136 -20.97 -18.17 -16.71
N THR A 137 -21.96 -18.14 -15.82
CA THR A 137 -23.23 -18.82 -16.06
C THR A 137 -24.23 -18.27 -15.07
N ARG A 138 -24.70 -17.05 -15.36
CA ARG A 138 -26.10 -16.73 -15.13
C ARG A 138 -26.87 -17.48 -16.22
N ILE A 139 -27.06 -18.79 -16.02
CA ILE A 139 -28.17 -19.50 -16.64
C ILE A 139 -29.31 -19.31 -15.64
N GLU A 140 -30.03 -18.21 -15.81
CA GLU A 140 -31.42 -18.14 -15.39
C GLU A 140 -32.21 -18.52 -16.64
N THR A 141 -32.72 -19.76 -16.63
CA THR A 141 -33.89 -20.19 -17.41
C THR A 141 -35.14 -19.50 -16.90
#